data_AF-A0A2G2ZA96-F1
#
_entry.id   AF-A0A2G2ZA96-F1
#
_cell.length_a   1.000
_cell.length_b   1.000
_cell.length_c   1.000
_cell.angle_alpha   90.00
_cell.angle_beta   90.00
_cell.angle_gamma   90.00
#
_symmetry.space_group_name_H-M   'P 1'
#
loop_
_entity.id
_entity.type
_entity.pdbx_description
1 polymer ?
#
loop_
_entity_poly.entity_id
_entity_poly.type
_entity_poly.pdbx_seq_one_letter_code
_entity_poly.pdbx_strand_id
1 'polypeptide(L)'
;MEELTTKETIEWKTNGPLITHAASTICRLMNDIADDHEVRHVASFVEFYIKEYAASNEDAYIDIQKKVMNAWKDINKEFLYPKVPYFILKRALSYARLADTFYKDGYDGYTNFKSKTKNMINLLFVESVNI
;
A
#
# COMPACT_ATOMS: atom_id res chain seq x y z
N MET A 1 -8.73 18.63 -17.86
CA MET A 1 -7.84 19.76 -17.52
C MET A 1 -6.48 19.14 -17.27
N GLU A 2 -5.48 19.52 -18.06
CA GLU A 2 -4.14 18.95 -17.93
C GLU A 2 -3.49 19.52 -16.66
N GLU A 3 -3.42 18.72 -15.59
CA GLU A 3 -2.81 19.12 -14.32
C GLU A 3 -1.29 19.14 -14.50
N LEU A 4 -0.74 20.33 -14.77
CA LEU A 4 0.68 20.53 -15.05
C LEU A 4 1.53 20.23 -13.81
N THR A 5 2.52 19.34 -13.99
CA THR A 5 3.53 19.03 -12.97
C THR A 5 4.69 20.00 -13.11
N THR A 6 5.05 20.69 -12.02
CA THR A 6 6.18 21.64 -12.01
C THR A 6 7.49 20.97 -11.64
N LYS A 7 8.62 21.66 -11.90
CA LYS A 7 9.93 21.22 -11.43
C LYS A 7 9.98 21.08 -9.90
N GLU A 8 9.40 22.02 -9.16
CA GLU A 8 9.37 21.93 -7.69
C GLU A 8 8.60 20.69 -7.21
N THR A 9 7.55 20.31 -7.93
CA THR A 9 6.78 19.09 -7.62
C THR A 9 7.62 17.82 -7.82
N ILE A 10 8.41 17.76 -8.90
CA ILE A 10 9.31 16.63 -9.18
C ILE A 10 10.42 16.56 -8.13
N GLU A 11 11.03 17.70 -7.78
CA GLU A 11 12.06 17.79 -6.74
C GLU A 11 11.49 17.39 -5.37
N TRP A 12 10.31 17.91 -4.99
CA TRP A 12 9.61 17.53 -3.77
C TRP A 12 9.39 16.01 -3.68
N LYS A 13 8.92 15.38 -4.77
CA LYS A 13 8.71 13.93 -4.83
C LYS A 13 10.03 13.16 -4.70
N THR A 14 11.07 13.62 -5.39
CA THR A 14 12.38 12.94 -5.41
C THR A 14 13.08 13.01 -4.06
N ASN A 15 12.79 14.03 -3.26
CA ASN A 15 13.29 14.18 -1.89
C ASN A 15 12.62 13.23 -0.87
N GLY A 16 11.77 12.30 -1.30
CA GLY A 16 11.15 11.30 -0.41
C GLY A 16 10.20 11.93 0.61
N PRO A 17 9.08 12.53 0.18
CA PRO A 17 8.14 13.12 1.11
C PRO A 17 7.48 12.04 1.96
N LEU A 18 7.05 12.41 3.16
CA LEU A 18 6.47 11.49 4.15
C LEU A 18 5.30 10.67 3.57
N ILE A 19 4.43 11.29 2.76
CA ILE A 19 3.30 10.61 2.12
C ILE A 19 3.75 9.48 1.17
N THR A 20 4.87 9.65 0.47
CA THR A 20 5.41 8.62 -0.43
C THR A 20 6.00 7.46 0.35
N HIS A 21 6.72 7.75 1.44
CA HIS A 21 7.21 6.72 2.35
C HIS A 21 6.05 5.96 3.00
N ALA A 22 5.05 6.66 3.51
CA ALA A 22 3.87 6.07 4.14
C ALA A 22 3.10 5.16 3.16
N ALA A 23 2.84 5.62 1.94
CA ALA A 23 2.16 4.81 0.93
C ALA A 23 2.98 3.57 0.54
N SER A 24 4.31 3.68 0.47
CA SER A 24 5.20 2.55 0.20
C SER A 24 5.25 1.55 1.36
N THR A 25 5.25 2.03 2.60
CA THR A 25 5.18 1.21 3.82
C THR A 25 3.89 0.40 3.86
N ILE A 26 2.75 1.02 3.58
CA ILE A 26 1.45 0.31 3.49
C ILE A 26 1.54 -0.80 2.43
N CYS A 27 2.00 -0.45 1.22
CA CYS A 27 2.09 -1.43 0.14
C CYS A 27 2.99 -2.62 0.49
N ARG A 28 4.21 -2.35 0.95
CA ARG A 28 5.17 -3.41 1.29
C ARG A 28 4.67 -4.31 2.40
N LEU A 29 4.19 -3.75 3.51
CA LEU A 29 3.79 -4.56 4.66
C LEU A 29 2.52 -5.37 4.39
N MET A 30 1.55 -4.82 3.65
CA MET A 30 0.36 -5.55 3.24
C MET A 30 0.70 -6.70 2.27
N ASN A 31 1.62 -6.44 1.32
CA ASN A 31 2.14 -7.49 0.44
C ASN A 31 2.86 -8.60 1.23
N ASP A 32 3.69 -8.22 2.21
CA ASP A 32 4.46 -9.20 2.98
C ASP A 32 3.57 -10.14 3.81
N ILE A 33 2.42 -9.64 4.30
CA ILE A 33 1.38 -10.48 4.92
C ILE A 33 0.77 -11.44 3.88
N ALA A 34 0.41 -10.92 2.71
CA ALA A 34 -0.28 -11.69 1.67
C ALA A 34 0.59 -12.81 1.07
N ASP A 35 1.91 -12.58 0.99
CA ASP A 35 2.88 -13.51 0.42
C ASP A 35 3.43 -14.52 1.46
N ASP A 36 2.97 -14.51 2.72
CA ASP A 36 3.50 -15.34 3.83
C ASP A 36 3.21 -16.84 3.68
N HIS A 37 2.69 -17.25 2.53
CA HIS A 37 2.30 -18.61 2.20
C HIS A 37 3.02 -19.16 0.95
N GLU A 38 3.94 -18.39 0.34
CA GLU A 38 4.66 -18.79 -0.87
C GLU A 38 6.17 -18.96 -0.66
N VAL A 39 6.81 -19.79 -1.48
CA VAL A 39 8.26 -20.04 -1.45
C VAL A 39 8.99 -18.80 -1.96
N ARG A 40 9.76 -18.11 -1.10
CA ARG A 40 10.44 -16.86 -1.45
C ARG A 40 11.93 -17.03 -1.76
N HIS A 41 12.46 -16.09 -2.54
CA HIS A 41 13.91 -15.94 -2.78
C HIS A 41 14.62 -15.09 -1.71
N VAL A 42 13.89 -14.24 -0.96
CA VAL A 42 14.39 -13.32 0.09
C VAL A 42 13.38 -13.27 1.24
N ALA A 43 13.87 -13.05 2.47
CA ALA A 43 13.04 -13.02 3.68
C ALA A 43 12.00 -11.87 3.69
N SER A 44 10.76 -12.18 4.09
CA SER A 44 9.67 -11.23 4.34
C SER A 44 9.91 -10.39 5.61
N PHE A 45 9.15 -9.30 5.81
CA PHE A 45 9.16 -8.61 7.09
C PHE A 45 8.81 -9.53 8.27
N VAL A 46 7.84 -10.45 8.09
CA VAL A 46 7.43 -11.41 9.13
C VAL A 46 8.59 -12.34 9.50
N GLU A 47 9.23 -12.95 8.49
CA GLU A 47 10.37 -13.85 8.67
C GLU A 47 11.57 -13.13 9.30
N PHE A 48 11.84 -11.89 8.87
CA PHE A 48 12.86 -11.04 9.46
C PHE A 48 12.54 -10.72 10.93
N TYR A 49 11.31 -10.31 11.24
CA TYR A 49 10.89 -9.90 12.58
C TYR A 49 11.01 -11.05 13.58
N ILE A 50 10.56 -12.25 13.19
CA ILE A 50 10.66 -13.45 14.03
C ILE A 50 12.11 -13.81 14.30
N LYS A 51 12.95 -13.75 13.27
CA LYS A 51 14.38 -14.06 13.40
C LYS A 51 15.12 -13.06 14.28
N GLU A 52 14.85 -11.77 14.11
CA GLU A 52 15.54 -10.70 14.83
C GLU A 52 15.11 -10.60 16.29
N TYR A 53 13.81 -10.77 16.57
CA TYR A 53 13.24 -10.54 17.90
C TYR A 53 12.89 -11.83 18.66
N ALA A 54 13.15 -13.02 18.07
CA ALA A 54 12.71 -14.30 18.59
C ALA A 54 11.20 -14.32 18.95
N ALA A 55 10.40 -13.67 18.10
CA ALA A 55 8.99 -13.39 18.32
C ALA A 55 8.07 -14.41 17.62
N SER A 56 6.76 -14.35 17.89
CA SER A 56 5.75 -15.13 17.17
C SER A 56 5.31 -14.47 15.86
N ASN A 57 4.64 -15.24 14.98
CA ASN A 57 3.95 -14.69 13.80
C ASN A 57 2.92 -13.63 14.22
N GLU A 58 2.16 -13.90 15.28
CA GLU A 58 1.15 -13.00 15.82
C GLU A 58 1.75 -11.65 16.26
N ASP A 59 2.91 -11.67 16.93
CA ASP A 59 3.62 -10.45 17.32
C ASP A 59 4.05 -9.62 16.10
N ALA A 60 4.56 -10.30 15.06
CA ALA A 60 4.95 -9.65 13.81
C ALA A 60 3.73 -9.01 13.11
N TYR A 61 2.60 -9.72 13.03
CA TYR A 61 1.38 -9.17 12.45
C TYR A 61 0.85 -7.97 13.24
N ILE A 62 0.87 -8.02 14.57
CA ILE A 62 0.47 -6.89 15.42
C ILE A 62 1.35 -5.66 15.15
N ASP A 63 2.67 -5.85 15.03
CA ASP A 63 3.60 -4.77 14.72
C ASP A 63 3.37 -4.20 13.31
N ILE A 64 3.16 -5.06 12.31
CA ILE A 64 2.78 -4.64 10.95
C ILE A 64 1.51 -3.78 10.99
N GLN A 65 0.44 -4.24 11.65
CA GLN A 65 -0.82 -3.50 11.70
C GLN A 65 -0.66 -2.12 12.37
N LYS A 66 0.17 -2.02 13.41
CA LYS A 66 0.53 -0.74 14.03
C LYS A 66 1.26 0.18 13.05
N LYS A 67 2.23 -0.34 12.30
CA LYS A 67 2.99 0.44 11.29
C LYS A 67 2.10 0.90 10.14
N VAL A 68 1.23 0.03 9.63
CA VAL A 68 0.25 0.38 8.58
C VAL A 68 -0.71 1.47 9.08
N MET A 69 -1.24 1.34 10.29
CA MET A 69 -2.10 2.36 10.90
C MET A 69 -1.38 3.72 11.05
N ASN A 70 -0.11 3.72 11.47
CA ASN A 70 0.67 4.94 11.58
C ASN A 70 0.95 5.57 10.20
N ALA A 71 1.26 4.77 9.19
CA ALA A 71 1.43 5.24 7.83
C ALA A 71 0.15 5.89 7.27
N TRP A 72 -1.04 5.35 7.57
CA TRP A 72 -2.30 6.00 7.22
C TRP A 72 -2.46 7.38 7.90
N LYS A 73 -2.05 7.52 9.17
CA LYS A 73 -2.05 8.81 9.87
C LYS A 73 -1.07 9.80 9.24
N ASP A 74 0.09 9.33 8.79
CA ASP A 74 1.07 10.16 8.09
C ASP A 74 0.55 10.67 6.74
N ILE A 75 -0.14 9.81 5.97
CA ILE A 75 -0.85 10.25 4.76
C ILE A 75 -1.85 11.35 5.10
N ASN A 76 -2.70 11.15 6.11
CA ASN A 76 -3.70 12.15 6.51
C ASN A 76 -3.05 13.48 6.93
N LYS A 77 -1.93 13.44 7.64
CA LYS A 77 -1.19 14.63 8.07
C LYS A 77 -0.69 15.47 6.89
N GLU A 78 -0.17 14.82 5.85
CA GLU A 78 0.32 15.50 4.65
C GLU A 78 -0.82 16.16 3.84
N PHE A 79 -2.06 15.67 3.98
CA PHE A 79 -3.24 16.32 3.41
C PHE A 79 -3.76 17.52 4.22
N LEU A 80 -3.49 17.59 5.53
CA LEU A 80 -3.90 18.73 6.36
C LEU A 80 -3.13 20.01 6.01
N TYR A 81 -1.83 19.88 5.68
CA TYR A 81 -0.95 20.99 5.36
C TYR A 81 -0.16 20.71 4.06
N PRO A 82 -0.84 20.73 2.90
CA PRO A 82 -0.25 20.31 1.63
C PRO A 82 0.83 21.29 1.17
N LYS A 83 2.04 20.77 0.91
CA LYS A 83 3.17 21.52 0.33
C LYS A 83 3.20 21.53 -1.19
N VAL A 84 2.36 20.71 -1.81
CA VAL A 84 2.22 20.55 -3.26
C VAL A 84 0.73 20.50 -3.63
N PRO A 85 0.37 20.67 -4.91
CA PRO A 85 -1.02 20.56 -5.34
C PRO A 85 -1.66 19.24 -4.89
N TYR A 86 -2.93 19.32 -4.51
CA TYR A 86 -3.66 18.18 -3.93
C TYR A 86 -3.68 16.96 -4.85
N PHE A 87 -3.71 17.14 -6.17
CA PHE A 87 -3.70 16.04 -7.14
C PHE A 87 -2.41 15.20 -7.09
N ILE A 88 -1.27 15.80 -6.70
CA ILE A 88 -0.01 15.09 -6.50
C ILE A 88 -0.10 14.19 -5.28
N LEU A 89 -0.63 14.70 -4.16
CA LEU A 89 -0.88 13.91 -2.95
C LEU A 89 -1.88 12.77 -3.22
N LYS A 90 -2.93 13.03 -4.03
CA LYS A 90 -3.89 11.99 -4.44
C LYS A 90 -3.21 10.81 -5.12
N ARG A 91 -2.13 11.00 -5.89
CA ARG A 91 -1.42 9.89 -6.53
C ARG A 91 -0.85 8.91 -5.50
N ALA A 92 -0.21 9.40 -4.44
CA ALA A 92 0.30 8.58 -3.36
C ALA A 92 -0.83 7.91 -2.57
N LEU A 93 -1.91 8.64 -2.29
CA LEU A 93 -3.11 8.10 -1.64
C LEU A 93 -3.76 6.97 -2.46
N SER A 94 -3.92 7.17 -3.77
CA SER A 94 -4.46 6.16 -4.68
C SER A 94 -3.60 4.91 -4.70
N TYR A 95 -2.28 5.05 -4.65
CA TYR A 95 -1.37 3.91 -4.55
C TYR A 95 -1.53 3.15 -3.23
N ALA A 96 -1.61 3.84 -2.09
CA ALA A 96 -1.85 3.21 -0.80
C ALA A 96 -3.19 2.45 -0.77
N ARG A 97 -4.25 3.05 -1.32
CA ARG A 97 -5.58 2.42 -1.43
C ARG A 97 -5.60 1.22 -2.38
N LEU A 98 -4.83 1.28 -3.46
CA LEU A 98 -4.67 0.15 -4.38
C LEU A 98 -4.09 -1.05 -3.62
N ALA A 99 -3.00 -0.84 -2.88
CA ALA A 99 -2.39 -1.90 -2.09
C ALA A 99 -3.33 -2.46 -1.03
N ASP A 100 -4.03 -1.58 -0.28
CA ASP A 100 -5.03 -2.00 0.70
C ASP A 100 -6.15 -2.85 0.07
N THR A 101 -6.55 -2.51 -1.16
CA THR A 101 -7.58 -3.25 -1.90
C THR A 101 -7.08 -4.60 -2.40
N PHE A 102 -5.87 -4.65 -2.97
CA PHE A 102 -5.33 -5.84 -3.63
C PHE A 102 -4.84 -6.88 -2.63
N TYR A 103 -4.29 -6.45 -1.51
CA TYR A 103 -3.80 -7.33 -0.44
C TYR A 103 -4.81 -7.51 0.70
N LYS A 104 -6.06 -7.13 0.45
CA LYS A 104 -7.14 -7.24 1.42
C LYS A 104 -7.35 -8.69 1.83
N ASP A 105 -7.66 -8.89 3.11
CA ASP A 105 -7.90 -10.21 3.72
C ASP A 105 -6.68 -11.16 3.65
N GLY A 106 -5.46 -10.64 3.40
CA GLY A 106 -4.23 -11.42 3.38
C GLY A 106 -4.06 -12.29 2.14
N TYR A 107 -4.74 -11.98 1.04
CA TYR A 107 -4.55 -12.67 -0.24
C TYR A 107 -3.74 -11.80 -1.20
N ASP A 108 -2.79 -12.40 -1.93
CA ASP A 108 -2.12 -11.69 -3.01
C ASP A 108 -3.08 -11.44 -4.18
N GLY A 109 -3.47 -10.18 -4.35
CA GLY A 109 -4.35 -9.75 -5.42
C GLY A 109 -3.79 -9.94 -6.84
N TYR A 110 -2.49 -10.15 -7.01
CA TYR A 110 -1.84 -10.26 -8.32
C TYR A 110 -1.72 -11.68 -8.83
N THR A 111 -1.30 -12.61 -7.98
CA THR A 111 -1.03 -14.01 -8.40
C THR A 111 -2.00 -15.02 -7.79
N ASN A 112 -2.62 -14.71 -6.65
CA ASN A 112 -3.52 -15.65 -5.99
C ASN A 112 -4.93 -15.60 -6.60
N PHE A 113 -5.34 -16.69 -7.25
CA PHE A 113 -6.67 -16.82 -7.86
C PHE A 113 -7.83 -16.78 -6.86
N LYS A 114 -7.57 -17.00 -5.56
CA LYS A 114 -8.57 -16.88 -4.49
C LYS A 114 -8.80 -15.43 -4.06
N SER A 115 -7.96 -14.49 -4.51
CA SER A 115 -8.17 -13.06 -4.26
C SER A 115 -9.44 -12.56 -4.93
N LYS A 116 -9.95 -11.42 -4.45
CA LYS A 116 -11.15 -10.78 -4.99
C LYS A 116 -10.87 -10.00 -6.28
N THR A 117 -9.60 -9.86 -6.69
CA THR A 117 -9.17 -9.02 -7.80
C THR A 117 -9.86 -9.40 -9.12
N LYS A 118 -9.95 -10.70 -9.42
CA LYS A 118 -10.62 -11.17 -10.65
C LYS A 118 -12.09 -10.72 -10.73
N ASN A 119 -12.81 -10.83 -9.62
CA ASN A 119 -14.20 -10.39 -9.55
C ASN A 119 -14.31 -8.87 -9.68
N MET A 120 -13.40 -8.11 -9.06
CA MET A 120 -13.36 -6.65 -9.20
C MET A 120 -13.12 -6.22 -10.65
N ILE A 121 -12.18 -6.87 -11.35
CA ILE A 121 -11.90 -6.59 -12.78
C ILE A 121 -13.14 -6.86 -13.63
N ASN A 122 -13.82 -7.99 -13.42
CA ASN A 122 -15.05 -8.31 -14.14
C ASN A 122 -16.13 -7.25 -13.93
N LEU A 123 -16.38 -6.86 -12.67
CA LEU A 123 -17.39 -5.84 -12.33
C LEU A 123 -17.06 -4.45 -12.90
N LEU A 124 -15.78 -4.10 -13.00
CA LEU A 124 -15.34 -2.76 -13.44
C LEU A 124 -15.24 -2.64 -14.97
N PHE A 125 -14.91 -3.72 -15.67
CA PHE A 125 -14.51 -3.65 -17.08
C PHE A 125 -15.27 -4.60 -18.01
N VAL A 126 -16.03 -5.56 -17.48
CA VAL A 126 -16.74 -6.57 -18.27
C VAL A 126 -18.25 -6.46 -18.12
N GLU A 127 -18.73 -6.39 -16.88
CA GLU A 127 -20.16 -6.32 -16.59
C GLU A 127 -20.70 -4.90 -16.76
N SER A 128 -21.79 -4.74 -17.49
CA SER A 128 -22.50 -3.47 -17.59
C SER A 128 -23.36 -3.24 -16.36
N VAL A 129 -23.39 -2.01 -15.86
CA VAL A 129 -24.40 -1.61 -14.89
C VAL A 129 -25.75 -1.52 -15.61
N ASN A 130 -26.69 -2.38 -15.25
CA ASN A 130 -28.07 -2.26 -15.71
C ASN A 130 -28.70 -1.07 -15.00
N ILE A 131 -29.15 -0.08 -15.78
CA ILE A 131 -29.82 1.14 -15.31
C ILE A 131 -31.31 1.02 -15.60
#